data_AF-A0A2K3K676-F1
#
_entry.id   AF-A0A2K3K676-F1
#
_cell.length_a   1.000
_cell.length_b   1.000
_cell.length_c   1.000
_cell.angle_alpha   90.00
_cell.angle_beta   90.00
_cell.angle_gamma   90.00
#
_symmetry.space_group_name_H-M   'P 1'
#
loop_
_entity.id
_entity.type
_entity.pdbx_description
1 polymer ?
#
loop_
_entity_poly.entity_id
_entity_poly.type
_entity_poly.pdbx_seq_one_letter_code
_entity_poly.pdbx_strand_id
1 'polypeptide(L)'
;MTLLNPNFSVENLIYTGYPRDPSSAIRVTRRRHVDRKKQHSERNVLQCFVFGPMQAGKSALLNSFIGRPYSEAYNPTDEDHYAVNVVDIFR
;
A
#
# COMPACT_ATOMS: atom_id res chain seq x y z
N MET A 1 0.28 5.74 2.08
CA MET A 1 0.18 7.15 1.66
C MET A 1 1.11 7.49 0.51
N THR A 2 2.44 7.34 0.64
CA THR A 2 3.41 7.83 -0.36
C THR A 2 3.25 7.28 -1.78
N LEU A 3 2.88 6.00 -1.95
CA LEU A 3 2.63 5.42 -3.27
C LEU A 3 1.40 6.04 -3.96
N LEU A 4 0.36 6.38 -3.20
CA LEU A 4 -0.91 6.88 -3.72
C LEU A 4 -0.91 8.40 -3.87
N ASN A 5 -0.36 9.12 -2.88
CA ASN A 5 -0.28 10.57 -2.84
C ASN A 5 1.07 11.01 -2.25
N PRO A 6 2.11 11.15 -3.10
CA PRO A 6 3.43 11.57 -2.65
C PRO A 6 3.46 13.02 -2.16
N ASN A 7 2.67 13.91 -2.76
CA ASN A 7 2.60 15.32 -2.35
C ASN A 7 2.11 15.45 -0.91
N PHE A 8 1.02 14.76 -0.57
CA PHE A 8 0.52 14.73 0.80
C PHE A 8 1.52 14.13 1.79
N SER A 9 2.33 13.17 1.35
CA SER A 9 3.38 12.61 2.21
C SER A 9 4.50 13.61 2.48
N VAL A 10 4.91 14.38 1.47
CA VAL A 10 5.90 15.46 1.60
C VAL A 10 5.39 16.59 2.50
N GLU A 11 4.13 16.99 2.34
CA GLU A 11 3.48 17.97 3.20
C GLU A 11 3.51 17.55 4.68
N ASN A 12 3.16 16.29 4.97
CA ASN A 12 3.23 15.74 6.32
C ASN A 12 4.66 15.69 6.88
N LEU A 13 5.67 15.42 6.05
CA LEU A 13 7.07 15.48 6.47
C LEU A 13 7.47 16.90 6.89
N ILE A 14 7.01 17.92 6.16
CA ILE A 14 7.24 19.33 6.54
C ILE A 14 6.53 19.64 7.85
N TYR A 15 5.25 19.27 7.96
CA TYR A 15 4.44 19.55 9.15
C TYR A 15 5.00 18.90 10.43
N THR A 16 5.57 17.69 10.31
CA THR A 16 6.18 16.96 11.43
C THR A 16 7.60 17.43 11.76
N GLY A 17 8.14 18.42 11.05
CA GLY A 17 9.47 18.97 11.31
C GLY A 17 10.62 18.08 10.86
N TYR A 18 10.46 17.35 9.73
CA TYR A 18 11.54 16.54 9.17
C TYR A 18 12.81 17.39 8.97
N PRO A 19 13.96 17.01 9.55
CA PRO A 19 15.10 17.92 9.73
C PRO A 19 15.94 18.16 8.48
N ARG A 20 15.63 17.46 7.37
CA ARG A 20 16.34 17.58 6.09
C ARG A 20 15.38 18.05 5.02
N ASP A 21 15.87 18.21 3.80
CA ASP A 21 15.00 18.39 2.63
C ASP A 21 13.99 17.21 2.55
N PRO A 22 12.67 17.45 2.63
CA PRO A 22 11.64 16.41 2.54
C PRO A 22 11.74 15.55 1.28
N SER A 23 12.28 16.09 0.18
CA SER A 23 12.47 15.33 -1.05
C SER A 23 13.40 14.12 -0.85
N SER A 24 14.35 14.22 0.09
CA SER A 24 15.32 13.17 0.39
C SER A 24 14.70 11.92 1.05
N ALA A 25 13.50 12.03 1.61
CA ALA A 25 12.75 10.90 2.17
C ALA A 25 12.02 10.08 1.09
N ILE A 26 11.94 10.58 -0.15
CA ILE A 26 11.16 9.97 -1.22
C ILE A 26 12.09 9.28 -2.23
N ARG A 27 11.98 7.95 -2.34
CA ARG A 27 12.67 7.19 -3.38
C ARG A 27 11.79 6.96 -4.60
N VAL A 28 12.12 7.64 -5.71
CA VAL A 28 11.47 7.39 -7.00
C VAL A 28 12.02 6.10 -7.62
N THR A 29 11.14 5.13 -7.89
CA THR A 29 11.53 3.88 -8.56
C THR A 29 11.37 4.00 -10.07
N ARG A 30 12.15 3.22 -10.83
CA ARG A 30 12.08 3.23 -12.29
C ARG A 30 10.74 2.69 -12.81
N ARG A 31 10.46 2.93 -14.09
CA ARG A 31 9.21 2.50 -14.76
C ARG A 31 9.04 0.97 -14.73
N ARG A 32 7.81 0.51 -14.50
CA ARG A 32 7.45 -0.92 -14.38
C ARG A 32 7.84 -1.75 -15.61
N HIS A 33 7.77 -1.15 -16.80
CA HIS A 33 8.12 -1.83 -18.06
C HIS A 33 9.59 -2.32 -18.06
N VAL A 34 10.50 -1.56 -17.45
CA VAL A 34 11.92 -1.94 -17.35
C VAL A 34 12.08 -3.17 -16.45
N ASP A 35 11.41 -3.22 -15.30
CA ASP A 35 11.42 -4.38 -14.40
C ASP A 35 10.86 -5.62 -15.06
N ARG A 36 9.75 -5.49 -15.79
CA ARG A 36 9.13 -6.60 -16.54
C ARG A 36 10.06 -7.13 -17.63
N LYS A 37 10.73 -6.26 -18.38
CA LYS A 37 11.70 -6.71 -19.40
C LYS A 37 12.88 -7.47 -18.77
N LYS A 38 13.32 -7.04 -17.58
CA LYS A 38 14.44 -7.66 -16.85
C LYS A 38 14.04 -8.85 -15.98
N GLN A 39 12.75 -9.11 -15.79
CA GLN A 39 12.22 -10.07 -14.80
C GLN A 39 12.80 -9.88 -13.39
N HIS A 40 13.10 -8.63 -13.03
CA HIS A 40 13.70 -8.27 -11.74
C HIS A 40 13.23 -6.89 -11.31
N SER A 41 12.71 -6.77 -10.08
CA SER A 41 12.24 -5.52 -9.49
C SER A 41 12.91 -5.27 -8.14
N GLU A 42 13.30 -4.02 -7.91
CA GLU A 42 13.84 -3.52 -6.64
C GLU A 42 12.80 -2.71 -5.85
N ARG A 43 11.51 -2.88 -6.20
CA ARG A 43 10.40 -2.22 -5.52
C ARG A 43 10.07 -2.98 -4.24
N ASN A 44 10.02 -2.25 -3.13
CA ASN A 44 9.68 -2.80 -1.83
C ASN A 44 8.19 -2.61 -1.48
N VAL A 45 7.45 -1.86 -2.31
CA VAL A 45 6.03 -1.58 -2.11
C VAL A 45 5.29 -2.01 -3.37
N LEU A 46 4.28 -2.85 -3.21
CA LEU A 46 3.43 -3.36 -4.27
C LEU A 46 1.97 -3.05 -3.95
N GLN A 47 1.22 -2.60 -4.95
CA GLN A 47 -0.23 -2.39 -4.84
C GLN A 47 -0.95 -3.54 -5.53
N CYS A 48 -1.83 -4.19 -4.79
CA CYS A 48 -2.70 -5.26 -5.28
C CYS A 48 -4.16 -4.78 -5.24
N PHE A 49 -4.91 -5.04 -6.30
CA PHE A 49 -6.34 -4.75 -6.37
C PHE A 49 -7.12 -6.06 -6.23
N VAL A 50 -8.09 -6.08 -5.32
CA VAL A 50 -8.91 -7.26 -5.03
C VAL A 50 -10.31 -7.05 -5.62
N PHE A 51 -10.65 -7.86 -6.62
CA PHE A 51 -11.94 -7.80 -7.32
C PHE A 51 -12.80 -9.02 -7.03
N GLY A 52 -14.12 -8.86 -7.07
CA GLY A 52 -15.07 -9.94 -6.87
C GLY A 52 -16.48 -9.45 -6.55
N PRO A 53 -17.51 -10.32 -6.66
CA PRO A 53 -18.91 -9.94 -6.44
C PRO A 53 -19.19 -9.52 -4.99
N MET A 54 -20.39 -8.97 -4.75
CA MET A 54 -20.84 -8.64 -3.40
C MET A 54 -20.74 -9.90 -2.50
N GLN A 55 -20.36 -9.70 -1.24
CA GLN A 55 -20.20 -10.79 -0.25
C GLN A 55 -19.14 -11.86 -0.57
N ALA A 56 -18.28 -11.69 -1.59
CA ALA A 56 -17.19 -12.64 -1.91
C ALA A 56 -16.03 -12.69 -0.89
N GLY A 57 -16.16 -12.07 0.29
CA GLY A 57 -15.10 -12.09 1.32
C GLY A 57 -13.92 -11.16 1.07
N LYS A 58 -13.99 -10.20 0.13
CA LYS A 58 -12.90 -9.26 -0.19
C LYS A 58 -12.38 -8.51 1.05
N SER A 59 -13.28 -7.95 1.86
CA SER A 59 -12.92 -7.21 3.08
C SER A 59 -12.33 -8.13 4.15
N ALA A 60 -12.80 -9.37 4.23
CA ALA A 60 -12.23 -10.38 5.13
C ALA A 60 -10.78 -10.72 4.73
N LEU A 61 -10.48 -10.82 3.43
CA LEU A 61 -9.13 -11.02 2.92
C LEU A 61 -8.20 -9.84 3.28
N LEU A 62 -8.69 -8.60 3.13
CA LEU A 62 -7.91 -7.41 3.52
C LEU A 62 -7.67 -7.35 5.03
N ASN A 63 -8.68 -7.69 5.84
CA ASN A 63 -8.56 -7.71 7.30
C ASN A 63 -7.60 -8.80 7.80
N SER A 64 -7.66 -10.01 7.24
CA SER A 64 -6.76 -11.09 7.63
C SER A 64 -5.30 -10.75 7.31
N PHE A 65 -5.06 -10.00 6.22
CA PHE A 65 -3.72 -9.54 5.84
C PHE A 65 -3.05 -8.64 6.89
N ILE A 66 -3.82 -7.96 7.74
CA ILE A 66 -3.35 -7.12 8.86
C ILE A 66 -3.69 -7.70 10.24
N GLY A 67 -3.99 -9.00 10.32
CA GLY A 67 -4.24 -9.70 11.58
C GLY A 67 -5.56 -9.36 12.26
N ARG A 68 -6.52 -8.74 11.56
CA ARG A 68 -7.86 -8.49 12.11
C ARG A 68 -8.72 -9.75 11.96
N PRO A 69 -9.47 -10.15 13.01
CA PRO A 69 -10.32 -11.33 12.97
C PRO A 69 -11.47 -11.15 11.96
N TYR A 70 -12.02 -12.27 11.50
CA TYR A 70 -13.23 -12.27 10.70
C TYR A 70 -14.43 -11.78 11.53
N SER A 71 -15.36 -11.10 10.86
CA SER A 71 -16.63 -10.63 11.42
C SER A 71 -17.76 -11.09 10.52
N GLU A 72 -18.79 -11.71 11.11
CA GLU A 72 -20.01 -12.10 10.40
C GLU A 72 -20.89 -10.90 10.02
N ALA A 73 -20.75 -9.77 10.74
CA ALA A 73 -21.49 -8.56 10.41
C ALA A 73 -21.11 -8.05 9.01
N TYR A 74 -22.11 -7.98 8.13
CA TYR A 74 -21.93 -7.42 6.79
C TYR A 74 -22.00 -5.89 6.86
N ASN A 75 -20.87 -5.26 6.56
CA ASN A 75 -20.78 -3.83 6.32
C ASN A 75 -20.52 -3.60 4.83
N PRO A 76 -21.45 -2.97 4.09
CA PRO A 76 -21.23 -2.55 2.72
C PRO A 76 -19.91 -1.78 2.59
N THR A 77 -19.19 -2.03 1.49
CA THR A 77 -17.95 -1.32 1.19
C THR A 77 -18.29 -0.13 0.29
N ASP A 78 -18.78 0.94 0.92
CA ASP A 78 -19.24 2.15 0.23
C ASP A 78 -18.08 3.09 -0.15
N GLU A 79 -16.91 2.87 0.44
CA GLU A 79 -15.68 3.63 0.19
C GLU A 79 -14.51 2.69 -0.11
N ASP A 80 -13.41 3.27 -0.63
CA ASP A 80 -12.17 2.54 -0.86
C ASP A 80 -11.63 1.94 0.46
N HIS A 81 -11.36 0.64 0.45
CA HIS A 81 -10.78 -0.06 1.58
C HIS A 81 -9.34 -0.50 1.28
N TYR A 82 -8.40 -0.10 2.15
CA TYR A 82 -6.98 -0.41 2.00
C TYR A 82 -6.47 -1.18 3.22
N ALA A 83 -5.64 -2.18 2.97
CA ALA A 83 -4.83 -2.85 3.98
C ALA A 83 -3.36 -2.77 3.57
N VAL A 84 -2.48 -2.45 4.53
CA VAL A 84 -1.04 -2.38 4.33
C VAL A 84 -0.39 -3.22 5.41
N ASN A 85 0.45 -4.17 5.00
CA ASN A 85 1.26 -4.97 5.90
C ASN A 85 2.72 -4.91 5.46
N VAL A 86 3.63 -4.99 6.42
CA VAL A 86 5.06 -5.16 6.18
C VAL A 86 5.35 -6.65 6.16
N VAL A 87 5.98 -7.11 5.07
CA VAL A 87 6.40 -8.50 4.94
C VAL A 87 7.89 -8.56 5.18
N ASP A 88 8.28 -9.15 6.30
CA ASP A 88 9.68 -9.42 6.57
C ASP A 88 10.17 -10.53 5.64
N ILE A 89 11.14 -10.19 4.79
CA ILE A 89 11.83 -11.18 3.97
C ILE A 89 13.04 -11.65 4.78
N PHE A 90 12.85 -12.73 5.54
CA PHE A 90 13.99 -13.43 6.13
C PHE A 90 14.84 -13.98 4.97
N ARG A 91 16.10 -13.54 4.89
CA ARG A 91 17.11 -14.05 3.96
C ARG A 91 17.96 -15.10 4.64
#